data_AF-A0A7S1LSA5-F1
#
_entry.id   AF-A0A7S1LSA5-F1
#
_cell.length_a   1.000
_cell.length_b   1.000
_cell.length_c   1.000
_cell.angle_alpha   90.00
_cell.angle_beta   90.00
_cell.angle_gamma   90.00
#
_symmetry.space_group_name_H-M   'P 1'
#
loop_
_entity.id
_entity.type
_entity.pdbx_description
1 polymer ?
#
loop_
_entity_poly.entity_id
_entity_poly.type
_entity_poly.pdbx_seq_one_letter_code
_entity_poly.pdbx_strand_id
1 'polypeptide(L)'
;ALGPSPVAVRGGSHKSIATQIQSVQAPYGLTRMYDGILTCAEHLQKSGPGQKFLVALTDGDDNQSTTQPNGEKVTALLRAGVQGLSLVFVSCGSDLKPRTLELVRYWAQLAKSGGNIGAHISARNPAQLRDAFAAVAELMDEPEGELEV
;
A
#
# COMPACT_ATOMS: atom_id res chain seq x y z
N ALA A 1 -11.22 13.84 -11.67
CA ALA A 1 -10.89 12.40 -11.78
C ALA A 1 -9.38 12.29 -11.71
N LEU A 2 -8.85 11.54 -10.74
CA LEU A 2 -7.43 11.21 -10.73
C LEU A 2 -7.19 10.25 -11.90
N GLY A 3 -6.27 10.57 -12.80
CA GLY A 3 -5.89 9.69 -13.91
C GLY A 3 -5.31 8.36 -13.41
N PRO A 4 -5.08 7.38 -14.29
CA PRO A 4 -4.47 6.12 -13.88
C PRO A 4 -3.11 6.38 -13.22
N SER A 5 -2.91 5.90 -12.00
CA SER A 5 -1.59 5.97 -11.34
C SER A 5 -0.57 5.20 -12.17
N PRO A 6 0.58 5.81 -12.50
CA PRO A 6 1.62 5.13 -13.25
C PRO A 6 2.20 3.98 -12.41
N VAL A 7 2.27 2.79 -13.00
CA VAL A 7 3.07 1.69 -12.43
C VAL A 7 4.53 2.06 -12.65
N ALA A 8 5.26 2.33 -11.58
CA ALA A 8 6.68 2.63 -11.65
C ALA A 8 7.48 1.32 -11.86
N VAL A 9 8.34 1.30 -12.87
CA VAL A 9 9.30 0.21 -13.09
C VAL A 9 10.62 0.59 -12.42
N ARG A 10 11.22 -0.35 -11.68
CA ARG A 10 12.55 -0.18 -11.07
C ARG A 10 13.55 0.21 -12.18
N GLY A 11 14.20 1.38 -12.06
CA GLY A 11 15.16 1.89 -13.06
C GLY A 11 14.64 2.98 -14.00
N GLY A 12 13.39 3.45 -13.86
CA GLY A 12 12.92 4.67 -14.53
C GLY A 12 13.71 5.92 -14.09
N SER A 13 13.75 6.97 -14.91
CA SER A 13 14.48 8.22 -14.61
C SER A 13 14.06 8.81 -13.26
N HIS A 14 14.92 8.71 -12.23
CA HIS A 14 14.64 9.19 -10.87
C HIS A 14 14.21 10.67 -10.84
N LYS A 15 14.71 11.49 -11.79
CA LYS A 15 14.37 12.91 -11.91
C LYS A 15 12.90 13.13 -12.30
N SER A 16 12.28 12.24 -13.09
CA SER A 16 10.88 12.42 -13.49
C SER A 16 9.90 12.10 -12.36
N ILE A 17 10.17 11.06 -11.57
CA ILE A 17 9.29 10.67 -10.45
C ILE A 17 9.34 11.71 -9.32
N ALA A 18 10.53 12.20 -8.97
CA ALA A 18 10.66 13.24 -7.94
C ALA A 18 9.88 14.52 -8.32
N THR A 19 9.96 14.92 -9.59
CA THR A 19 9.20 16.07 -10.11
C THR A 19 7.68 15.82 -10.04
N GLN A 20 7.23 14.62 -10.38
CA GLN A 20 5.82 14.24 -10.28
C GLN A 20 5.32 14.29 -8.83
N ILE A 21 6.08 13.75 -7.87
CA ILE A 21 5.75 13.78 -6.45
C ILE A 21 5.66 15.23 -5.95
N GLN A 22 6.61 16.09 -6.31
CA GLN A 22 6.59 17.51 -5.92
C GLN A 22 5.41 18.28 -6.53
N SER A 23 4.87 17.80 -7.65
CA SER A 23 3.70 18.40 -8.30
C SER A 23 2.35 17.91 -7.75
N VAL A 24 2.35 16.93 -6.83
CA VAL A 24 1.12 16.43 -6.21
C VAL A 24 0.47 17.56 -5.42
N GLN A 25 -0.75 17.90 -5.79
CA GLN A 25 -1.55 18.87 -5.07
C GLN A 25 -1.98 18.28 -3.72
N ALA A 26 -2.06 19.14 -2.70
CA ALA A 26 -2.63 18.74 -1.42
C ALA A 26 -4.03 18.14 -1.66
N PRO A 27 -4.32 16.95 -1.11
CA PRO A 27 -5.64 16.38 -1.23
C PRO A 27 -6.64 17.25 -0.48
N TYR A 28 -7.81 17.46 -1.07
CA TYR A 28 -8.94 18.12 -0.42
C TYR A 28 -10.08 17.12 -0.26
N GLY A 29 -10.74 17.14 0.90
CA GLY A 29 -11.92 16.35 1.18
C GLY A 29 -11.67 15.14 2.08
N LEU A 30 -12.40 14.07 1.80
CA LEU A 30 -12.51 12.87 2.62
C LEU A 30 -11.76 11.68 1.99
N THR A 31 -11.63 10.58 2.72
CA THR A 31 -10.70 9.48 2.39
C THR A 31 -11.44 8.24 1.89
N ARG A 32 -11.06 7.78 0.70
CA ARG A 32 -11.52 6.52 0.06
C ARG A 32 -10.39 5.50 -0.02
N MET A 33 -9.76 5.22 1.11
CA MET A 33 -8.62 4.33 1.22
C MET A 33 -8.91 2.94 0.66
N TYR A 34 -10.04 2.32 1.02
CA TYR A 34 -10.34 0.95 0.61
C TYR A 34 -10.53 0.85 -0.90
N ASP A 35 -11.33 1.75 -1.49
CA ASP A 35 -11.52 1.85 -2.94
C ASP A 35 -10.18 2.11 -3.66
N GLY A 36 -9.32 2.96 -3.09
CA GLY A 36 -7.98 3.22 -3.63
C GLY A 36 -7.08 1.98 -3.65
N ILE A 37 -7.06 1.21 -2.55
CA ILE A 37 -6.30 -0.04 -2.44
C ILE A 37 -6.81 -1.07 -3.46
N LEU A 38 -8.12 -1.25 -3.59
CA LEU A 38 -8.69 -2.18 -4.57
C LEU A 38 -8.30 -1.80 -5.99
N THR A 39 -8.46 -0.53 -6.34
CA THR A 39 -8.10 -0.02 -7.68
C THR A 39 -6.64 -0.32 -8.01
N CYS A 40 -5.73 -0.07 -7.05
CA CYS A 40 -4.31 -0.33 -7.24
C CYS A 40 -3.99 -1.83 -7.31
N ALA A 41 -4.60 -2.65 -6.43
CA ALA A 41 -4.39 -4.09 -6.42
C ALA A 41 -4.89 -4.76 -7.70
N GLU A 42 -6.05 -4.34 -8.23
CA GLU A 42 -6.57 -4.80 -9.53
C GLU A 42 -5.66 -4.38 -10.70
N HIS A 43 -5.09 -3.18 -10.64
CA HIS A 43 -4.13 -2.72 -11.65
C HIS A 43 -2.86 -3.59 -11.62
N LEU A 44 -2.29 -3.80 -10.43
CA LEU A 44 -1.12 -4.67 -10.25
C LEU A 44 -1.41 -6.12 -10.65
N GLN A 45 -2.62 -6.63 -10.40
CA GLN A 45 -3.00 -7.95 -10.88
C GLN A 45 -2.93 -8.03 -12.42
N LYS A 46 -3.36 -6.98 -13.12
CA LYS A 46 -3.35 -6.89 -14.59
C LYS A 46 -1.97 -6.61 -15.19
N SER A 47 -0.98 -6.19 -14.40
CA SER A 47 0.35 -5.82 -14.90
C SER A 47 1.25 -7.00 -15.29
N GLY A 48 0.74 -8.24 -15.23
CA GLY A 48 1.48 -9.45 -15.62
C GLY A 48 2.18 -10.16 -14.46
N PRO A 49 2.98 -11.21 -14.72
CA PRO A 49 3.69 -11.95 -13.68
C PRO A 49 4.87 -11.16 -13.11
N GLY A 50 5.32 -11.51 -11.90
CA GLY A 50 6.47 -10.92 -11.22
C GLY A 50 6.12 -10.38 -9.82
N GLN A 51 7.15 -10.06 -9.04
CA GLN A 51 7.00 -9.45 -7.73
C GLN A 51 6.49 -8.00 -7.86
N LYS A 52 5.50 -7.66 -7.04
CA LYS A 52 4.81 -6.37 -7.07
C LYS A 52 4.66 -5.86 -5.64
N PHE A 53 4.79 -4.56 -5.47
CA PHE A 53 4.56 -3.92 -4.18
C PHE A 53 3.44 -2.90 -4.30
N LEU A 54 2.49 -2.99 -3.38
CA LEU A 54 1.54 -1.93 -3.09
C LEU A 54 1.93 -1.29 -1.76
N VAL A 55 2.46 -0.08 -1.83
CA VAL A 55 2.78 0.74 -0.66
C VAL A 55 1.69 1.79 -0.49
N ALA A 56 0.93 1.72 0.60
CA ALA A 56 -0.15 2.66 0.89
C ALA A 56 0.22 3.53 2.08
N LEU A 57 0.17 4.85 1.91
CA LEU A 57 0.32 5.84 2.98
C LEU A 57 -1.05 6.43 3.32
N THR A 58 -1.40 6.50 4.60
CA THR A 58 -2.59 7.21 5.08
C THR A 58 -2.32 7.92 6.40
N ASP A 59 -2.93 9.07 6.60
CA ASP A 59 -2.97 9.81 7.87
C ASP A 59 -4.35 9.79 8.54
N GLY A 60 -5.33 9.11 7.94
CA GLY A 60 -6.70 9.08 8.43
C GLY A 60 -7.45 7.80 8.08
N ASP A 61 -8.66 7.67 8.63
CA ASP A 61 -9.56 6.56 8.38
C ASP A 61 -10.20 6.63 7.00
N ASP A 62 -10.61 5.46 6.49
CA ASP A 62 -11.62 5.43 5.44
C ASP A 62 -12.96 5.93 5.97
N ASN A 63 -13.57 6.88 5.26
CA ASN A 63 -14.88 7.43 5.61
C ASN A 63 -15.77 7.69 4.40
N GLN A 64 -15.33 7.30 3.20
CA GLN A 64 -16.02 7.58 1.94
C GLN A 64 -15.90 6.46 0.91
N SER A 65 -15.27 5.31 1.20
CA SER A 65 -15.30 4.19 0.26
C SER A 65 -16.74 3.70 0.07
N THR A 66 -17.23 3.77 -1.16
CA THR A 66 -18.63 3.44 -1.47
C THR A 66 -18.76 2.05 -2.07
N THR A 67 -17.72 1.56 -2.75
CA THR A 67 -17.81 0.27 -3.44
C THR A 67 -17.53 -0.92 -2.52
N GLN A 68 -16.95 -0.65 -1.34
CA GLN A 68 -16.60 -1.61 -0.31
C GLN A 68 -16.36 -0.91 1.04
N PRO A 69 -17.42 -0.44 1.72
CA PRO A 69 -17.29 0.33 2.95
C PRO A 69 -16.61 -0.44 4.10
N ASN A 70 -16.47 -1.76 4.00
CA ASN A 70 -15.82 -2.60 4.99
C ASN A 70 -14.54 -3.28 4.45
N GLY A 71 -14.08 -2.89 3.26
CA GLY A 71 -12.90 -3.49 2.63
C GLY A 71 -13.07 -4.95 2.22
N GLU A 72 -14.31 -5.39 2.03
CA GLU A 72 -14.66 -6.77 1.71
C GLU A 72 -14.09 -7.22 0.35
N LYS A 73 -13.96 -6.31 -0.62
CA LYS A 73 -13.44 -6.63 -1.95
C LYS A 73 -11.92 -6.78 -1.95
N VAL A 74 -11.20 -5.87 -1.29
CA VAL A 74 -9.75 -6.05 -1.06
C VAL A 74 -9.50 -7.37 -0.33
N THR A 75 -10.28 -7.66 0.72
CA THR A 75 -10.17 -8.92 1.47
C THR A 75 -10.37 -10.14 0.57
N ALA A 76 -11.40 -10.15 -0.26
CA ALA A 76 -11.68 -11.25 -1.18
C ALA A 76 -10.56 -11.43 -2.22
N LEU A 77 -10.07 -10.32 -2.78
CA LEU A 77 -8.97 -10.31 -3.74
C LEU A 77 -7.68 -10.89 -3.15
N LEU A 78 -7.32 -10.50 -1.93
CA LEU A 78 -6.12 -11.01 -1.25
C LEU A 78 -6.26 -12.48 -0.88
N ARG A 79 -7.44 -12.93 -0.42
CA ARG A 79 -7.71 -14.35 -0.14
C ARG A 79 -7.67 -15.22 -1.39
N ALA A 80 -8.05 -14.68 -2.55
CA ALA A 80 -7.95 -15.39 -3.82
C ALA A 80 -6.49 -15.62 -4.26
N GLY A 81 -5.53 -14.92 -3.63
CA GLY A 81 -4.10 -15.04 -3.93
C GLY A 81 -3.72 -14.27 -5.18
N VAL A 82 -3.35 -13.00 -5.02
CA VAL A 82 -2.74 -12.23 -6.11
C VAL A 82 -1.25 -12.61 -6.18
N GLN A 83 -0.86 -13.26 -7.27
CA GLN A 83 0.51 -13.74 -7.45
C GLN A 83 1.52 -12.60 -7.34
N GLY A 84 2.49 -12.78 -6.44
CA GLY A 84 3.62 -11.86 -6.24
C GLY A 84 3.25 -10.52 -5.60
N LEU A 85 2.04 -10.35 -5.06
CA LEU A 85 1.62 -9.08 -4.47
C LEU A 85 2.04 -8.97 -3.00
N SER A 86 3.05 -8.14 -2.75
CA SER A 86 3.44 -7.65 -1.44
C SER A 86 2.65 -6.38 -1.07
N LEU A 87 2.27 -6.26 0.21
CA LEU A 87 1.54 -5.12 0.76
C LEU A 87 2.31 -4.48 1.90
N VAL A 88 2.52 -3.17 1.83
CA VAL A 88 3.10 -2.39 2.92
C VAL A 88 2.22 -1.18 3.20
N PHE A 89 1.78 -1.04 4.44
CA PHE A 89 0.99 0.09 4.89
C PHE A 89 1.80 0.99 5.79
N VAL A 90 1.82 2.28 5.48
CA VAL A 90 2.39 3.33 6.32
C VAL A 90 1.25 4.17 6.86
N SER A 91 1.07 4.18 8.18
CA SER A 91 0.11 5.10 8.83
C SER A 91 0.86 6.28 9.45
N CYS A 92 0.37 7.50 9.26
CA CYS A 92 0.93 8.71 9.85
C CYS A 92 -0.05 9.35 10.85
N GLY A 93 0.43 9.77 12.02
CA GLY A 93 -0.41 10.40 13.05
C GLY A 93 -0.92 9.42 14.12
N SER A 94 -1.72 9.93 15.05
CA SER A 94 -2.23 9.18 16.21
C SER A 94 -3.72 8.81 16.12
N ASP A 95 -4.45 9.38 15.17
CA ASP A 95 -5.91 9.48 15.26
C ASP A 95 -6.65 8.47 14.38
N LEU A 96 -5.95 7.44 13.87
CA LEU A 96 -6.59 6.35 13.15
C LEU A 96 -7.42 5.48 14.11
N LYS A 97 -8.66 5.19 13.71
CA LYS A 97 -9.54 4.31 14.49
C LYS A 97 -8.98 2.89 14.53
N PRO A 98 -9.19 2.16 15.65
CA PRO A 98 -8.79 0.76 15.79
C PRO A 98 -9.25 -0.10 14.62
N ARG A 99 -10.47 0.11 14.15
CA ARG A 99 -11.06 -0.63 13.02
C ARG A 99 -10.24 -0.53 11.73
N THR A 100 -9.75 0.66 11.39
CA THR A 100 -8.92 0.86 10.19
C THR A 100 -7.59 0.13 10.33
N LEU A 101 -6.96 0.23 11.51
CA LEU A 101 -5.69 -0.43 11.81
C LEU A 101 -5.82 -1.96 11.81
N GLU A 102 -6.89 -2.50 12.38
CA GLU A 102 -7.20 -3.93 12.36
C GLU A 102 -7.31 -4.44 10.94
N LEU A 103 -8.04 -3.73 10.08
CA LEU A 103 -8.24 -4.13 8.68
C LEU A 103 -6.93 -4.07 7.88
N VAL A 104 -6.14 -3.01 8.05
CA VAL A 104 -4.81 -2.85 7.45
C VAL A 104 -3.87 -3.99 7.86
N ARG A 105 -3.79 -4.28 9.16
CA ARG A 105 -2.96 -5.38 9.68
C ARG A 105 -3.43 -6.73 9.17
N TYR A 106 -4.73 -6.91 9.08
CA TYR A 106 -5.31 -8.13 8.54
C TYR A 106 -4.96 -8.34 7.05
N TRP A 107 -5.00 -7.28 6.22
CA TRP A 107 -4.56 -7.37 4.83
C TRP A 107 -3.07 -7.65 4.68
N ALA A 108 -2.22 -6.99 5.47
CA ALA A 108 -0.80 -7.30 5.54
C ALA A 108 -0.58 -8.78 5.90
N GLN A 109 -1.32 -9.30 6.89
CA GLN A 109 -1.24 -10.71 7.26
C GLN A 109 -1.69 -11.65 6.12
N LEU A 110 -2.72 -11.29 5.34
CA LEU A 110 -3.12 -12.09 4.18
C LEU A 110 -2.01 -12.17 3.12
N ALA A 111 -1.34 -11.06 2.82
CA ALA A 111 -0.20 -11.04 1.89
C ALA A 111 0.94 -11.94 2.39
N LYS A 112 1.27 -11.84 3.69
CA LYS A 112 2.27 -12.68 4.36
C LYS A 112 1.92 -14.17 4.31
N SER A 113 0.66 -14.50 4.54
CA SER A 113 0.16 -15.88 4.51
C SER A 113 0.21 -16.50 3.11
N GLY A 114 0.19 -15.67 2.07
CA GLY A 114 0.40 -16.06 0.67
C GLY A 114 1.86 -16.15 0.24
N GLY A 115 2.82 -16.04 1.17
CA GLY A 115 4.26 -16.09 0.88
C GLY A 115 4.86 -14.80 0.35
N ASN A 116 4.15 -13.66 0.45
CA ASN A 116 4.64 -12.34 0.03
C ASN A 116 4.99 -11.47 1.24
N ILE A 117 5.50 -10.26 1.00
CA ILE A 117 5.75 -9.31 2.09
C ILE A 117 4.44 -8.67 2.53
N GLY A 118 4.22 -8.62 3.83
CA GLY A 118 3.05 -8.02 4.45
C GLY A 118 3.44 -7.25 5.70
N ALA A 119 3.36 -5.92 5.66
CA ALA A 119 3.79 -5.07 6.78
C ALA A 119 2.86 -3.88 7.05
N HIS A 120 2.79 -3.49 8.33
CA HIS A 120 2.22 -2.21 8.77
C HIS A 120 3.30 -1.46 9.57
N ILE A 121 3.64 -0.26 9.11
CA ILE A 121 4.63 0.65 9.70
C ILE A 121 3.89 1.90 10.18
N SER A 122 4.11 2.27 11.44
CA SER A 122 3.46 3.44 12.04
C SER A 122 4.46 4.57 12.26
N ALA A 123 4.15 5.74 11.71
CA ALA A 123 4.79 7.01 11.99
C ALA A 123 3.83 7.86 12.84
N ARG A 124 4.24 8.32 14.01
CA ARG A 124 3.38 9.15 14.89
C ARG A 124 3.25 10.58 14.39
N ASN A 125 4.19 11.05 13.59
CA ASN A 125 4.20 12.40 13.01
C ASN A 125 4.98 12.40 11.67
N PRO A 126 4.84 13.46 10.86
CA PRO A 126 5.48 13.54 9.55
C PRO A 126 7.00 13.44 9.56
N ALA A 127 7.68 13.86 10.65
CA ALA A 127 9.14 13.79 10.73
C ALA A 127 9.65 12.33 10.75
N GLN A 128 8.81 11.38 11.14
CA GLN A 128 9.12 9.94 11.15
C GLN A 128 8.88 9.26 9.80
N LEU A 129 8.26 9.93 8.82
CA LEU A 129 7.96 9.32 7.52
C LEU A 129 9.22 8.92 6.78
N ARG A 130 10.32 9.68 6.91
CA ARG A 130 11.60 9.32 6.30
C ARG A 130 12.06 7.94 6.75
N ASP A 131 12.04 7.70 8.06
CA ASP A 131 12.53 6.46 8.64
C ASP A 131 11.54 5.31 8.34
N ALA A 132 10.23 5.60 8.30
CA ALA A 132 9.22 4.65 7.86
C ALA A 132 9.44 4.19 6.41
N PHE A 133 9.71 5.11 5.48
CA PHE A 133 9.99 4.76 4.08
C PHE A 133 11.37 4.12 3.88
N ALA A 134 12.34 4.38 4.76
CA ALA A 134 13.58 3.62 4.78
C ALA A 134 13.32 2.13 5.11
N ALA A 135 12.49 1.85 6.13
CA ALA A 135 12.07 0.49 6.45
C ALA A 135 11.26 -0.16 5.32
N VAL A 136 10.43 0.60 4.58
CA VAL A 136 9.77 0.09 3.36
C VAL A 136 10.82 -0.33 2.33
N ALA A 137 11.84 0.49 2.09
CA ALA A 137 12.89 0.18 1.11
C ALA A 137 13.69 -1.07 1.51
N GLU A 138 14.02 -1.22 2.79
CA GLU A 138 14.69 -2.42 3.32
C GLU A 138 13.85 -3.68 3.05
N LEU A 139 12.54 -3.66 3.37
CA LEU A 139 11.63 -4.76 3.07
C LEU A 139 11.58 -5.10 1.56
N MET A 140 11.70 -4.10 0.70
CA MET A 140 11.67 -4.29 -0.76
C MET A 140 12.99 -4.83 -1.33
N ASP A 141 14.10 -4.64 -0.62
CA ASP A 141 15.43 -5.10 -1.03
C ASP A 141 15.80 -6.46 -0.41
N GLU A 142 15.00 -7.00 0.52
CA GLU A 142 15.17 -8.37 1.03
C GLU A 142 15.14 -9.39 -0.13
N PRO A 143 16.24 -10.12 -0.38
CA PRO A 143 16.31 -11.08 -1.47
C PRO A 143 15.29 -12.20 -1.27
N GLU A 144 14.60 -12.60 -2.35
CA GLU A 144 13.71 -13.76 -2.35
C GLU A 144 14.50 -15.02 -1.97
N GLY A 145 14.46 -15.43 -0.69
CA GLY A 145 14.86 -16.77 -0.27
C GLY A 145 15.85 -16.85 0.88
N GLU A 146 15.38 -16.60 2.11
CA GLU A 146 15.75 -17.37 3.31
C GLU A 146 14.49 -17.54 4.19
N LEU A 147 13.50 -18.28 3.69
CA LEU A 147 12.56 -18.95 4.58
C LEU A 147 13.17 -20.31 4.87
N GLU A 148 13.90 -20.42 5.99
CA GLU A 148 14.33 -21.71 6.52
C GLU A 148 13.12 -22.64 6.64
N VAL A 149 13.30 -23.86 6.15
CA VAL A 149 12.33 -24.95 6.04
C VAL A 149 11.98 -25.53 7.41
#